data_AF-A0A9E0XHF8-F1
#
_entry.id   AF-A0A9E0XHF8-F1
#
_cell.length_a   1.000
_cell.length_b   1.000
_cell.length_c   1.000
_cell.angle_alpha   90.00
_cell.angle_beta   90.00
_cell.angle_gamma   90.00
#
_symmetry.space_group_name_H-M   'P 1'
#
loop_
_entity.id
_entity.type
_entity.pdbx_description
1 polymer ?
#
loop_
_entity_poly.entity_id
_entity_poly.type
_entity_poly.pdbx_seq_one_letter_code
_entity_poly.pdbx_strand_id
1 'polypeptide(L)'
;MERAQKQAILRDLNKKMVLIAGPRQAGKTTLAKAIAKEFTHSSYLSFDRLADQKIIREESWLPSTELLILDEIHKMEGWKNYLKGVFDTKPPHQKILVTGSARLEIFNQVGDSLAGRFFLHRLMPLSPAECEQMNVTYSIDHFLERGGFPEPFFAESVVDANRWRLQYVDSLTTQDVLDFDNIQNLKAIRLIFELLRQRVGSPVSYSSLAEDTHISPTTVKKYIEILEALYIIFRVTPFSNNIARSLLKEPKIYFFDTGLVNGDGGARFENFIACCLLKHIFGKIDYQAEAYSLHYLQTKEKNEVD
;
A
#
# COMPACT_ATOMS: atom_id res chain seq x y z
N MET A 1 9.57 -17.21 2.40
CA MET A 1 8.57 -16.73 1.41
C MET A 1 9.30 -15.88 0.39
N GLU A 2 9.59 -16.43 -0.78
CA GLU A 2 10.16 -15.65 -1.88
C GLU A 2 9.02 -15.03 -2.67
N ARG A 3 9.02 -13.71 -2.80
CA ARG A 3 8.00 -12.96 -3.54
C ARG A 3 8.47 -12.75 -4.98
N ALA A 4 7.54 -12.76 -5.93
CA ALA A 4 7.80 -12.59 -7.36
C ALA A 4 8.68 -11.36 -7.70
N GLN A 5 8.49 -10.30 -6.91
CA GLN A 5 9.15 -9.00 -7.10
C GLN A 5 10.65 -9.04 -6.78
N LYS A 6 11.14 -10.04 -6.04
CA LYS A 6 12.54 -10.12 -5.59
C LYS A 6 13.52 -9.93 -6.74
N GLN A 7 13.32 -10.63 -7.86
CA GLN A 7 14.23 -10.57 -9.01
C GLN A 7 14.20 -9.21 -9.71
N ALA A 8 13.02 -8.60 -9.85
CA ALA A 8 12.90 -7.26 -10.41
C ALA A 8 13.61 -6.21 -9.54
N ILE A 9 13.45 -6.31 -8.21
CA ILE A 9 14.12 -5.41 -7.25
C ILE A 9 15.64 -5.56 -7.31
N LEU A 10 16.16 -6.80 -7.32
CA LEU A 10 17.60 -7.06 -7.43
C LEU A 10 18.21 -6.45 -8.70
N ARG A 11 17.49 -6.54 -9.82
CA ARG A 11 17.89 -5.91 -11.09
C ARG A 11 17.91 -4.40 -10.98
N ASP A 12 16.90 -3.80 -10.37
CA ASP A 12 16.74 -2.34 -10.30
C ASP A 12 17.68 -1.69 -9.28
N LEU A 13 18.05 -2.42 -8.22
CA LEU A 13 19.08 -2.01 -7.25
C LEU A 13 20.46 -1.79 -7.90
N ASN A 14 20.73 -2.36 -9.08
CA ASN A 14 21.96 -2.09 -9.84
C ASN A 14 21.94 -0.74 -10.57
N LYS A 15 20.77 -0.09 -10.66
CA LYS A 15 20.57 1.14 -11.44
C LYS A 15 20.36 2.35 -10.53
N LYS A 16 19.49 2.20 -9.53
CA LYS A 16 18.99 3.26 -8.66
C LYS A 16 18.70 2.70 -7.27
N MET A 17 18.41 3.57 -6.30
CA MET A 17 17.82 3.07 -5.06
C MET A 17 16.42 2.50 -5.34
N VAL A 18 16.00 1.52 -4.56
CA VAL A 18 14.65 0.96 -4.66
C VAL A 18 13.85 1.33 -3.42
N LEU A 19 12.63 1.82 -3.61
CA LEU A 19 11.66 2.04 -2.55
C LEU A 19 10.61 0.93 -2.63
N ILE A 20 10.42 0.16 -1.56
CA ILE A 20 9.32 -0.77 -1.41
C ILE A 20 8.22 -0.11 -0.57
N ALA A 21 7.09 0.17 -1.21
CA ALA A 21 5.89 0.71 -0.58
C ALA A 21 4.76 -0.32 -0.58
N GLY A 22 3.69 -0.05 0.18
CA GLY A 22 2.51 -0.92 0.24
C GLY A 22 1.89 -0.98 1.63
N PRO A 23 0.77 -1.70 1.77
CA PRO A 23 0.06 -1.82 3.04
C PRO A 23 0.93 -2.38 4.17
N ARG A 24 0.67 -1.94 5.40
CA ARG A 24 1.28 -2.52 6.60
C ARG A 24 0.98 -4.03 6.66
N GLN A 25 1.93 -4.83 7.15
CA GLN A 25 1.83 -6.31 7.17
C GLN A 25 1.75 -7.02 5.80
N ALA A 26 1.92 -6.32 4.67
CA ALA A 26 2.02 -6.97 3.34
C ALA A 26 3.31 -7.80 3.10
N GLY A 27 4.25 -7.81 4.05
CA GLY A 27 5.50 -8.58 3.98
C GLY A 27 6.73 -7.81 3.50
N LYS A 28 6.72 -6.47 3.57
CA LYS A 28 7.83 -5.60 3.09
C LYS A 28 9.17 -5.92 3.77
N THR A 29 9.20 -5.90 5.11
CA THR A 29 10.40 -6.23 5.90
C THR A 29 10.88 -7.66 5.63
N THR A 30 9.96 -8.61 5.45
CA THR A 30 10.31 -10.00 5.07
C THR A 30 10.99 -10.06 3.72
N LEU A 31 10.48 -9.33 2.71
CA LEU A 31 11.08 -9.25 1.38
C LEU A 31 12.46 -8.57 1.44
N ALA A 32 12.59 -7.46 2.17
CA ALA A 32 13.87 -6.77 2.31
C ALA A 32 14.95 -7.65 2.98
N LYS A 33 14.59 -8.39 4.04
CA LYS A 33 15.48 -9.37 4.67
C LYS A 33 15.81 -10.54 3.74
N ALA A 34 14.89 -10.96 2.86
CA ALA A 34 15.19 -11.98 1.86
C ALA A 34 16.16 -11.48 0.79
N ILE A 35 16.03 -10.21 0.36
CA ILE A 35 16.98 -9.56 -0.56
C ILE A 35 18.35 -9.41 0.09
N ALA A 36 18.42 -9.07 1.38
CA ALA A 36 19.67 -8.94 2.12
C ALA A 36 20.56 -10.18 2.06
N LYS A 37 19.96 -11.37 1.97
CA LYS A 37 20.68 -12.65 1.88
C LYS A 37 21.41 -12.87 0.55
N GLU A 38 21.10 -12.08 -0.47
CA GLU A 38 21.79 -12.12 -1.78
C GLU A 38 23.09 -11.29 -1.79
N PHE A 39 23.41 -10.64 -0.68
CA PHE A 39 24.58 -9.78 -0.53
C PHE A 39 25.47 -10.29 0.59
N THR A 40 26.79 -10.23 0.39
CA THR A 40 27.76 -10.69 1.39
C THR A 40 27.75 -9.75 2.59
N HIS A 41 27.66 -8.44 2.33
CA HIS A 41 27.69 -7.40 3.34
C HIS A 41 26.43 -6.53 3.22
N SER A 42 25.39 -6.87 4.00
CA SER A 42 24.18 -6.06 4.10
C SER A 42 24.03 -5.44 5.49
N SER A 43 23.51 -4.21 5.54
CA SER A 43 23.16 -3.52 6.78
C SER A 43 21.66 -3.24 6.76
N TYR A 44 20.95 -3.74 7.77
CA TYR A 44 19.53 -3.46 7.95
C TYR A 44 19.35 -2.55 9.17
N LEU A 45 18.85 -1.35 8.92
CA LEU A 45 18.63 -0.32 9.94
C LEU A 45 17.17 0.09 9.92
N SER A 46 16.47 -0.07 11.05
CA SER A 46 15.06 0.32 11.17
C SER A 46 14.94 1.58 12.03
N PHE A 47 14.26 2.60 11.53
CA PHE A 47 14.04 3.83 12.28
C PHE A 47 13.15 3.63 13.52
N ASP A 48 12.48 2.49 13.66
CA ASP A 48 11.77 2.11 14.88
C ASP A 48 12.70 1.72 16.03
N ARG A 49 13.98 1.43 15.74
CA ARG A 49 14.97 1.05 16.76
C ARG A 49 15.88 2.24 17.07
N LEU A 50 15.87 2.70 18.33
CA LEU A 50 16.68 3.84 18.79
C LEU A 50 18.18 3.70 18.46
N ALA A 51 18.73 2.48 18.58
CA ALA A 51 20.13 2.22 18.22
C ALA A 51 20.41 2.48 16.74
N ASP A 52 19.47 2.13 15.85
CA ASP A 52 19.60 2.34 14.41
C ASP A 52 19.39 3.79 14.04
N GLN A 53 18.50 4.51 14.73
CA GLN A 53 18.32 5.95 14.50
C GLN A 53 19.64 6.71 14.63
N LYS A 54 20.47 6.35 15.62
CA LYS A 54 21.80 6.95 15.78
C LYS A 54 22.70 6.64 14.58
N ILE A 55 22.77 5.36 14.19
CA ILE A 55 23.59 4.92 13.05
C ILE A 55 23.16 5.61 11.75
N ILE A 56 21.85 5.73 11.53
CA ILE A 56 21.26 6.42 10.38
C ILE A 56 21.70 7.89 10.40
N ARG A 57 21.46 8.62 11.49
CA ARG A 57 21.75 10.06 11.58
C ARG A 57 23.24 10.39 11.45
N GLU A 58 24.11 9.51 11.93
CA GLU A 58 25.57 9.67 11.87
C GLU A 58 26.20 9.03 10.62
N GLU A 59 25.39 8.38 9.76
CA GLU A 59 25.83 7.60 8.59
C GLU A 59 26.96 6.59 8.91
N SER A 60 26.92 6.00 10.11
CA SER A 60 28.04 5.23 10.69
C SER A 60 28.01 3.73 10.38
N TRP A 61 27.30 3.32 9.32
CA TRP A 61 27.38 1.95 8.81
C TRP A 61 28.74 1.65 8.17
N LEU A 62 29.07 0.37 8.03
CA LEU A 62 30.37 -0.03 7.49
C LEU A 62 30.53 0.42 6.03
N PRO A 63 31.68 0.99 5.61
CA PRO A 63 31.94 1.35 4.21
C PRO A 63 31.90 0.17 3.24
N SER A 64 32.16 -1.05 3.75
CA SER A 64 32.06 -2.31 3.00
C SER A 64 30.62 -2.77 2.76
N THR A 65 29.61 -2.07 3.28
CA THR A 65 28.20 -2.41 3.09
C THR A 65 27.80 -2.32 1.61
N GLU A 66 27.54 -3.47 0.99
CA GLU A 66 27.06 -3.61 -0.39
C GLU A 66 25.58 -3.25 -0.51
N LEU A 67 24.77 -3.62 0.48
CA LEU A 67 23.34 -3.27 0.53
C LEU A 67 23.00 -2.59 1.85
N LEU A 68 22.62 -1.31 1.77
CA LEU A 68 22.05 -0.56 2.87
C LEU A 68 20.51 -0.63 2.80
N ILE A 69 19.88 -1.21 3.82
CA ILE A 69 18.43 -1.25 3.97
C ILE A 69 18.01 -0.27 5.05
N LEU A 70 17.18 0.71 4.68
CA LEU A 70 16.60 1.70 5.59
C LEU A 70 15.10 1.44 5.72
N ASP A 71 14.69 0.87 6.85
CA ASP A 71 13.28 0.56 7.14
C ASP A 71 12.62 1.69 7.93
N GLU A 72 11.40 2.04 7.53
CA GLU A 72 10.57 3.07 8.18
C GLU A 72 11.24 4.45 8.27
N ILE A 73 12.19 4.75 7.36
CA ILE A 73 12.98 6.01 7.37
C ILE A 73 12.11 7.27 7.26
N HIS A 74 10.89 7.14 6.72
CA HIS A 74 9.93 8.24 6.60
C HIS A 74 9.47 8.83 7.94
N LYS A 75 9.73 8.14 9.06
CA LYS A 75 9.53 8.64 10.43
C LYS A 75 10.57 9.68 10.84
N MET A 76 11.69 9.75 10.12
CA MET A 76 12.72 10.77 10.32
C MET A 76 12.28 12.10 9.69
N GLU A 77 12.36 13.19 10.46
CA GLU A 77 12.18 14.53 9.91
C GLU A 77 13.23 14.82 8.83
N GLY A 78 12.82 15.39 7.69
CA GLY A 78 13.74 15.69 6.59
C GLY A 78 14.31 14.46 5.86
N TRP A 79 13.73 13.27 6.04
CA TRP A 79 14.25 12.00 5.49
C TRP A 79 14.56 12.01 3.99
N LYS A 80 13.81 12.78 3.18
CA LYS A 80 14.07 12.88 1.73
C LYS A 80 15.42 13.53 1.43
N ASN A 81 15.73 14.64 2.10
CA ASN A 81 16.97 15.36 1.92
C ASN A 81 18.14 14.53 2.45
N TYR A 82 17.93 13.83 3.54
CA TYR A 82 18.86 12.82 4.04
C TYR A 82 19.14 11.73 3.00
N LEU A 83 18.10 11.06 2.47
CA LEU A 83 18.27 10.02 1.45
C LEU A 83 18.94 10.53 0.17
N LYS A 84 18.65 11.77 -0.24
CA LYS A 84 19.34 12.41 -1.36
C LYS A 84 20.84 12.54 -1.08
N GLY A 85 21.20 13.00 0.12
CA GLY A 85 22.59 13.07 0.57
C GLY A 85 23.27 11.71 0.50
N VAL A 86 22.70 10.71 1.16
CA VAL A 86 23.22 9.33 1.17
C VAL A 86 23.35 8.76 -0.24
N PHE A 87 22.34 8.96 -1.11
CA PHE A 87 22.40 8.47 -2.49
C PHE A 87 23.47 9.17 -3.33
N ASP A 88 23.66 10.48 -3.15
CA ASP A 88 24.59 11.28 -3.95
C ASP A 88 26.06 11.09 -3.47
N THR A 89 26.29 10.70 -2.21
CA THR A 89 27.64 10.49 -1.62
C THR A 89 28.07 9.02 -1.50
N LYS A 90 27.16 8.06 -1.72
CA LYS A 90 27.46 6.63 -1.56
C LYS A 90 28.61 6.16 -2.47
N PRO A 91 29.37 5.14 -2.04
CA PRO A 91 30.28 4.43 -2.92
C PRO A 91 29.56 3.77 -4.13
N PRO A 92 30.23 3.58 -5.28
CA PRO A 92 29.61 2.98 -6.46
C PRO A 92 29.05 1.57 -6.23
N HIS A 93 29.69 0.77 -5.37
CA HIS A 93 29.27 -0.60 -5.05
C HIS A 93 28.06 -0.67 -4.12
N GLN A 94 27.79 0.39 -3.37
CA GLN A 94 26.71 0.39 -2.38
C GLN A 94 25.35 0.61 -3.04
N LYS A 95 24.43 -0.30 -2.77
CA LYS A 95 23.02 -0.26 -3.18
C LYS A 95 22.16 0.15 -2.00
N ILE A 96 21.06 0.84 -2.28
CA ILE A 96 20.16 1.36 -1.23
C ILE A 96 18.76 0.82 -1.48
N LEU A 97 18.22 0.15 -0.46
CA LEU A 97 16.84 -0.31 -0.41
C LEU A 97 16.14 0.43 0.73
N VAL A 98 15.00 1.04 0.44
CA VAL A 98 14.19 1.73 1.42
C VAL A 98 12.86 1.01 1.53
N THR A 99 12.41 0.71 2.74
CA THR A 99 11.07 0.18 2.99
C THR A 99 10.26 1.17 3.82
N GLY A 100 8.96 1.20 3.56
CA GLY A 100 8.04 2.02 4.34
C GLY A 100 6.59 1.74 3.98
N SER A 101 5.71 2.16 4.88
CA SER A 101 4.26 2.12 4.67
C SER A 101 3.79 3.11 3.59
N ALA A 102 2.47 3.11 3.35
CA ALA A 102 1.62 4.23 2.91
C ALA A 102 2.29 5.59 2.61
N ARG A 103 3.06 6.10 3.56
CA ARG A 103 3.69 7.42 3.51
C ARG A 103 4.76 7.55 2.41
N LEU A 104 5.28 6.48 1.82
CA LEU A 104 6.27 6.64 0.74
C LEU A 104 5.68 7.13 -0.59
N GLU A 105 4.39 6.86 -0.87
CA GLU A 105 3.77 7.26 -2.14
C GLU A 105 3.25 8.70 -2.13
N ILE A 106 2.61 9.10 -1.03
CA ILE A 106 1.91 10.39 -0.89
C ILE A 106 2.90 11.56 -0.96
N PHE A 107 4.12 11.32 -0.50
CA PHE A 107 5.16 12.33 -0.47
C PHE A 107 5.84 12.55 -1.83
N ASN A 108 5.44 11.84 -2.90
CA ASN A 108 5.88 12.17 -4.26
C ASN A 108 5.24 13.46 -4.82
N GLN A 109 4.28 14.07 -4.12
CA GLN A 109 3.55 15.24 -4.63
C GLN A 109 3.95 16.59 -4.00
N VAL A 110 4.76 16.63 -2.92
CA VAL A 110 5.14 17.88 -2.23
C VAL A 110 6.60 17.85 -1.72
N GLY A 111 7.39 18.86 -2.07
CA GLY A 111 8.74 19.16 -1.53
C GLY A 111 9.95 18.82 -2.43
N ASP A 112 11.16 18.87 -1.85
CA ASP A 112 12.42 18.43 -2.48
C ASP A 112 12.27 16.99 -2.98
N SER A 113 12.31 16.81 -4.29
CA SER A 113 11.96 15.54 -4.90
C SER A 113 13.17 14.59 -4.90
N LEU A 114 12.95 13.34 -4.49
CA LEU A 114 13.85 12.21 -4.80
C LEU A 114 13.79 11.85 -6.31
N ALA A 115 13.27 12.75 -7.15
CA ALA A 115 12.99 12.49 -8.55
C ALA A 115 14.24 12.01 -9.28
N GLY A 116 14.02 10.99 -10.11
CA GLY A 116 15.09 10.38 -10.91
C GLY A 116 16.06 9.50 -10.13
N ARG A 117 16.02 9.45 -8.79
CA ARG A 117 16.99 8.68 -7.99
C ARG A 117 16.51 7.30 -7.56
N PHE A 118 15.21 7.01 -7.65
CA PHE A 118 14.65 5.73 -7.22
C PHE A 118 13.73 5.05 -8.24
N PHE A 119 13.50 3.76 -8.02
CA PHE A 119 12.37 3.00 -8.57
C PHE A 119 11.41 2.60 -7.44
N LEU A 120 10.11 2.78 -7.64
CA LEU A 120 9.07 2.39 -6.70
C LEU A 120 8.60 0.97 -7.02
N HIS A 121 8.54 0.13 -5.99
CA HIS A 121 7.97 -1.21 -6.06
C HIS A 121 6.85 -1.34 -5.04
N ARG A 122 5.60 -1.44 -5.50
CA ARG A 122 4.43 -1.65 -4.65
C ARG A 122 4.28 -3.12 -4.30
N LEU A 123 4.43 -3.44 -3.02
CA LEU A 123 4.20 -4.77 -2.48
C LEU A 123 2.78 -4.87 -1.94
N MET A 124 1.90 -5.49 -2.73
CA MET A 124 0.51 -5.76 -2.36
C MET A 124 0.37 -7.06 -1.56
N PRO A 125 -0.79 -7.30 -0.91
CA PRO A 125 -1.14 -8.60 -0.36
C PRO A 125 -1.03 -9.72 -1.42
N LEU A 126 -0.94 -10.97 -0.96
CA LEU A 126 -0.82 -12.15 -1.80
C LEU A 126 -1.98 -12.24 -2.80
N SER A 127 -1.67 -12.82 -3.97
CA SER A 127 -2.65 -13.11 -5.02
C SER A 127 -2.53 -14.57 -5.45
N PRO A 128 -3.54 -15.12 -6.14
CA PRO A 128 -3.47 -16.46 -6.73
C PRO A 128 -2.16 -16.75 -7.48
N ALA A 129 -1.77 -15.85 -8.38
CA ALA A 129 -0.53 -15.97 -9.15
C ALA A 129 0.75 -16.05 -8.30
N GLU A 130 0.80 -15.37 -7.14
CA GLU A 130 1.95 -15.49 -6.24
C GLU A 130 1.91 -16.82 -5.47
N CYS A 131 0.72 -17.31 -5.12
CA CYS A 131 0.60 -18.61 -4.46
C CYS A 131 1.03 -19.75 -5.39
N GLU A 132 0.69 -19.69 -6.67
CA GLU A 132 1.18 -20.63 -7.68
C GLU A 132 2.70 -20.63 -7.78
N GLN A 133 3.31 -19.45 -7.88
CA GLN A 133 4.77 -19.32 -7.95
C GLN A 133 5.48 -19.83 -6.69
N MET A 134 4.81 -19.70 -5.54
CA MET A 134 5.32 -20.17 -4.25
C MET A 134 4.98 -21.64 -3.95
N ASN A 135 4.25 -22.33 -4.85
CA ASN A 135 3.69 -23.67 -4.61
C ASN A 135 2.87 -23.77 -3.32
N VAL A 136 2.13 -22.70 -2.99
CA VAL A 136 1.20 -22.67 -1.87
C VAL A 136 -0.17 -23.08 -2.37
N THR A 137 -0.76 -24.12 -1.76
CA THR A 137 -2.13 -24.53 -2.05
C THR A 137 -3.11 -23.44 -1.61
N TYR A 138 -4.04 -23.08 -2.48
CA TYR A 138 -5.07 -22.08 -2.21
C TYR A 138 -6.38 -22.42 -2.91
N SER A 139 -7.48 -21.82 -2.47
CA SER A 139 -8.76 -21.77 -3.19
C SER A 139 -9.25 -20.33 -3.27
N ILE A 140 -10.20 -20.06 -4.17
CA ILE A 140 -10.85 -18.74 -4.23
C ILE A 140 -11.58 -18.46 -2.92
N ASP A 141 -12.33 -19.44 -2.38
CA ASP A 141 -13.02 -19.30 -1.11
C ASP A 141 -12.06 -18.94 0.04
N HIS A 142 -10.86 -19.51 0.05
CA HIS A 142 -9.83 -19.16 1.03
C HIS A 142 -9.44 -17.68 0.92
N PHE A 143 -9.30 -17.13 -0.28
CA PHE A 143 -9.07 -15.69 -0.47
C PHE A 143 -10.28 -14.84 -0.07
N LEU A 144 -11.50 -15.30 -0.33
CA LEU A 144 -12.72 -14.57 0.06
C LEU A 144 -12.89 -14.53 1.59
N GLU A 145 -12.50 -15.60 2.28
CA GLU A 145 -12.59 -15.70 3.74
C GLU A 145 -11.39 -15.08 4.47
N ARG A 146 -10.16 -15.27 3.94
CA ARG A 146 -8.90 -14.91 4.60
C ARG A 146 -8.23 -13.66 4.05
N GLY A 147 -8.61 -13.20 2.85
CA GLY A 147 -7.96 -12.08 2.18
C GLY A 147 -6.54 -12.42 1.73
N GLY A 148 -5.85 -11.47 1.09
CA GLY A 148 -4.48 -11.69 0.60
C GLY A 148 -3.39 -11.36 1.63
N PHE A 149 -3.72 -10.76 2.77
CA PHE A 149 -2.69 -10.36 3.73
C PHE A 149 -1.98 -11.61 4.30
N PRO A 150 -0.64 -11.66 4.33
CA PRO A 150 0.07 -12.89 4.69
C PRO A 150 -0.38 -13.51 6.03
N GLU A 151 -0.50 -12.70 7.08
CA GLU A 151 -0.84 -13.19 8.42
C GLU A 151 -2.23 -13.85 8.49
N PRO A 152 -3.35 -13.20 8.08
CA PRO A 152 -4.65 -13.87 8.05
C PRO A 152 -4.75 -14.97 6.98
N PHE A 153 -4.01 -14.87 5.87
CA PHE A 153 -3.98 -15.88 4.80
C PHE A 153 -3.38 -17.22 5.29
N PHE A 154 -2.33 -17.17 6.11
CA PHE A 154 -1.70 -18.37 6.70
C PHE A 154 -2.22 -18.74 8.09
N ALA A 155 -3.22 -18.01 8.61
CA ALA A 155 -3.78 -18.30 9.92
C ALA A 155 -4.49 -19.66 9.94
N GLU A 156 -4.25 -20.45 10.99
CA GLU A 156 -4.81 -21.80 11.14
C GLU A 156 -6.35 -21.81 11.13
N SER A 157 -6.97 -20.81 11.75
CA SER A 157 -8.43 -20.73 11.88
C SER A 157 -9.02 -19.39 11.40
N VAL A 158 -10.27 -19.41 10.94
CA VAL A 158 -10.99 -18.19 10.51
C VAL A 158 -11.11 -17.21 11.67
N VAL A 159 -11.18 -17.72 12.89
CA VAL A 159 -11.20 -16.92 14.11
C VAL A 159 -9.91 -16.13 14.24
N ASP A 160 -8.74 -16.72 14.02
CA ASP A 160 -7.46 -16.02 14.11
C ASP A 160 -7.29 -14.97 13.02
N ALA A 161 -7.71 -15.27 11.79
CA ALA A 161 -7.77 -14.27 10.72
C ALA A 161 -8.69 -13.09 11.08
N ASN A 162 -9.84 -13.34 11.69
CA ASN A 162 -10.75 -12.30 12.15
C ASN A 162 -10.18 -11.50 13.32
N ARG A 163 -9.51 -12.15 14.28
CA ARG A 163 -8.83 -11.46 15.39
C ARG A 163 -7.76 -10.51 14.87
N TRP A 164 -6.97 -10.96 13.88
CA TRP A 164 -6.01 -10.12 13.20
C TRP A 164 -6.67 -8.89 12.58
N ARG A 165 -7.77 -9.04 11.85
CA ARG A 165 -8.49 -7.90 11.22
C ARG A 165 -8.99 -6.89 12.23
N LEU A 166 -9.58 -7.36 13.34
CA LEU A 166 -10.06 -6.48 14.40
C LEU A 166 -8.93 -5.62 14.97
N GLN A 167 -7.75 -6.22 15.20
CA GLN A 167 -6.58 -5.50 15.67
C GLN A 167 -5.99 -4.56 14.60
N TYR A 168 -5.95 -5.01 13.35
CA TYR A 168 -5.47 -4.22 12.21
C TYR A 168 -6.30 -2.95 12.03
N VAL A 169 -7.63 -3.08 12.02
CA VAL A 169 -8.55 -1.94 11.89
C VAL A 169 -8.42 -0.98 13.09
N ASP A 170 -8.35 -1.49 14.32
CA ASP A 170 -8.22 -0.63 15.50
C ASP A 170 -6.90 0.14 15.52
N SER A 171 -5.78 -0.52 15.14
CA SER A 171 -4.47 0.13 15.01
C SER A 171 -4.48 1.23 13.96
N LEU A 172 -5.06 0.96 12.78
CA LEU A 172 -5.09 1.92 11.69
C LEU A 172 -5.98 3.12 11.99
N THR A 173 -7.15 2.88 12.59
CA THR A 173 -8.13 3.95 12.89
C THR A 173 -7.74 4.81 14.09
N THR A 174 -6.78 4.38 14.91
CA THR A 174 -6.39 5.10 16.12
C THR A 174 -5.01 5.74 15.99
N GLN A 175 -3.96 4.95 15.77
CA GLN A 175 -2.59 5.48 15.84
C GLN A 175 -2.16 6.13 14.51
N ASP A 176 -2.37 5.42 13.39
CA ASP A 176 -1.87 5.89 12.10
C ASP A 176 -2.69 7.08 11.56
N VAL A 177 -4.00 7.12 11.81
CA VAL A 177 -4.90 8.23 11.45
C VAL A 177 -4.55 9.52 12.21
N LEU A 178 -4.25 9.44 13.51
CA LEU A 178 -3.84 10.61 14.30
C LEU A 178 -2.52 11.22 13.80
N ASP A 179 -1.64 10.41 13.23
CA ASP A 179 -0.35 10.85 12.69
C ASP A 179 -0.46 11.46 11.27
N PHE A 180 -1.63 11.41 10.60
CA PHE A 180 -1.81 11.88 9.21
C PHE A 180 -2.29 13.32 9.13
N ASP A 181 -3.07 13.77 10.10
CA ASP A 181 -3.51 15.15 10.26
C ASP A 181 -4.13 15.28 11.66
N ASN A 182 -4.26 16.48 12.22
CA ASN A 182 -4.87 16.70 13.53
C ASN A 182 -6.40 16.43 13.47
N ILE A 183 -6.77 15.16 13.28
CA ILE A 183 -8.13 14.71 13.00
C ILE A 183 -8.95 14.85 14.27
N GLN A 184 -9.87 15.80 14.23
CA GLN A 184 -10.69 16.15 15.39
C GLN A 184 -11.84 15.17 15.63
N ASN A 185 -12.17 14.29 14.65
CA ASN A 185 -13.33 13.41 14.74
C ASN A 185 -13.03 11.96 14.30
N LEU A 186 -12.38 11.20 15.19
CA LEU A 186 -12.15 9.76 15.02
C LEU A 186 -13.45 8.96 14.89
N LYS A 187 -14.57 9.43 15.45
CA LYS A 187 -15.87 8.74 15.34
C LYS A 187 -16.39 8.81 13.91
N ALA A 188 -16.27 9.96 13.25
CA ALA A 188 -16.73 10.15 11.88
C ALA A 188 -15.94 9.28 10.89
N ILE A 189 -14.60 9.21 11.00
CA ILE A 189 -13.81 8.33 10.11
C ILE A 189 -14.13 6.85 10.33
N ARG A 190 -14.35 6.41 11.58
CA ARG A 190 -14.81 5.04 11.87
C ARG A 190 -16.19 4.76 11.27
N LEU A 191 -17.12 5.71 11.34
CA LEU A 191 -18.44 5.56 10.72
C LEU A 191 -18.35 5.51 9.18
N ILE A 192 -17.54 6.38 8.55
CA ILE A 192 -17.29 6.29 7.10
C ILE A 192 -16.72 4.92 6.74
N PHE A 193 -15.72 4.44 7.47
CA PHE A 193 -15.14 3.12 7.24
C PHE A 193 -16.21 2.02 7.25
N GLU A 194 -17.09 1.99 8.26
CA GLU A 194 -18.18 1.00 8.34
C GLU A 194 -19.21 1.15 7.20
N LEU A 195 -19.58 2.37 6.82
CA LEU A 195 -20.49 2.61 5.68
C LEU A 195 -19.87 2.13 4.36
N LEU A 196 -18.57 2.33 4.16
CA LEU A 196 -17.86 1.89 2.95
C LEU A 196 -17.81 0.36 2.83
N ARG A 197 -17.67 -0.36 3.96
CA ARG A 197 -17.65 -1.84 3.97
C ARG A 197 -18.94 -2.46 3.42
N GLN A 198 -20.05 -1.74 3.51
CA GLN A 198 -21.38 -2.16 3.03
C GLN A 198 -21.67 -1.72 1.59
N ARG A 199 -20.86 -0.80 1.04
CA ARG A 199 -21.07 -0.18 -0.29
C ARG A 199 -19.96 -0.55 -1.28
N VAL A 200 -19.26 -1.66 -1.03
CA VAL A 200 -18.18 -2.14 -1.90
C VAL A 200 -18.71 -2.42 -3.30
N GLY A 201 -17.98 -1.98 -4.32
CA GLY A 201 -18.41 -2.10 -5.72
C GLY A 201 -19.58 -1.19 -6.11
N SER A 202 -20.19 -0.45 -5.18
CA SER A 202 -21.24 0.53 -5.51
C SER A 202 -20.62 1.93 -5.68
N PRO A 203 -21.15 2.78 -6.59
CA PRO A 203 -20.75 4.18 -6.67
C PRO A 203 -21.01 4.91 -5.34
N VAL A 204 -20.01 5.64 -4.86
CA VAL A 204 -20.08 6.35 -3.57
C VAL A 204 -20.25 7.84 -3.77
N SER A 205 -21.37 8.37 -3.27
CA SER A 205 -21.62 9.81 -3.16
C SER A 205 -21.05 10.37 -1.86
N TYR A 206 -20.11 11.31 -1.97
CA TYR A 206 -19.56 12.01 -0.80
C TYR A 206 -20.61 12.86 -0.07
N SER A 207 -21.63 13.35 -0.78
CA SER A 207 -22.73 14.10 -0.16
C SER A 207 -23.62 13.19 0.69
N SER A 208 -23.97 12.00 0.21
CA SER A 208 -24.73 11.02 1.00
C SER A 208 -23.96 10.61 2.26
N LEU A 209 -22.68 10.30 2.14
CA LEU A 209 -21.86 9.96 3.31
C LEU A 209 -21.75 11.13 4.30
N ALA A 210 -21.70 12.37 3.80
CA ALA A 210 -21.66 13.57 4.64
C ALA A 210 -22.93 13.76 5.46
N GLU A 211 -24.09 13.49 4.84
CA GLU A 211 -25.39 13.48 5.52
C GLU A 211 -25.43 12.40 6.62
N ASP A 212 -25.04 11.15 6.29
CA ASP A 212 -25.01 10.02 7.22
C ASP A 212 -24.07 10.23 8.41
N THR A 213 -23.00 11.01 8.23
CA THR A 213 -21.93 11.20 9.23
C THR A 213 -21.95 12.58 9.90
N HIS A 214 -22.87 13.46 9.50
CA HIS A 214 -23.01 14.83 9.99
C HIS A 214 -21.73 15.68 9.92
N ILE A 215 -20.96 15.53 8.84
CA ILE A 215 -19.77 16.34 8.54
C ILE A 215 -19.83 16.86 7.10
N SER A 216 -18.93 17.77 6.72
CA SER A 216 -18.93 18.31 5.35
C SER A 216 -18.49 17.26 4.30
N PRO A 217 -18.98 17.32 3.04
CA PRO A 217 -18.51 16.47 1.95
C PRO A 217 -17.00 16.60 1.69
N THR A 218 -16.43 17.78 1.95
CA THR A 218 -14.97 18.01 1.88
C THR A 218 -14.21 17.21 2.94
N THR A 219 -14.78 17.08 4.14
CA THR A 219 -14.19 16.27 5.23
C THR A 219 -14.32 14.78 4.93
N VAL A 220 -15.46 14.33 4.38
CA VAL A 220 -15.63 12.95 3.91
C VAL A 220 -14.59 12.59 2.86
N LYS A 221 -14.41 13.43 1.84
CA LYS A 221 -13.40 13.23 0.79
C LYS A 221 -12.00 13.12 1.39
N LYS A 222 -11.64 14.00 2.33
CA LYS A 222 -10.37 13.96 3.05
C LYS A 222 -10.18 12.65 3.83
N TYR A 223 -11.21 12.17 4.52
CA TYR A 223 -11.14 10.90 5.24
C TYR A 223 -10.99 9.71 4.31
N ILE A 224 -11.66 9.70 3.15
CA ILE A 224 -11.46 8.67 2.12
C ILE A 224 -10.03 8.70 1.57
N GLU A 225 -9.48 9.90 1.32
CA GLU A 225 -8.08 10.06 0.88
C GLU A 225 -7.09 9.56 1.93
N ILE A 226 -7.37 9.74 3.23
CA ILE A 226 -6.56 9.17 4.32
C ILE A 226 -6.66 7.64 4.34
N LEU A 227 -7.86 7.06 4.21
CA LEU A 227 -8.02 5.60 4.17
C LEU A 227 -7.31 4.99 2.94
N GLU A 228 -7.34 5.67 1.80
CA GLU A 228 -6.62 5.26 0.59
C GLU A 228 -5.11 5.36 0.77
N ALA A 229 -4.63 6.49 1.31
CA ALA A 229 -3.25 6.70 1.70
C ALA A 229 -2.72 5.57 2.59
N LEU A 230 -3.52 5.10 3.55
CA LEU A 230 -3.18 4.02 4.47
C LEU A 230 -3.22 2.61 3.83
N TYR A 231 -3.57 2.49 2.55
CA TYR A 231 -3.86 1.22 1.88
C TYR A 231 -4.95 0.40 2.58
N ILE A 232 -5.97 1.05 3.12
CA ILE A 232 -7.18 0.37 3.63
C ILE A 232 -8.13 0.12 2.46
N ILE A 233 -8.34 1.17 1.67
CA ILE A 233 -9.22 1.17 0.49
C ILE A 233 -8.48 1.66 -0.74
N PHE A 234 -9.04 1.44 -1.91
CA PHE A 234 -8.65 2.11 -3.15
C PHE A 234 -9.88 2.50 -3.95
N ARG A 235 -9.75 3.56 -4.75
CA ARG A 235 -10.83 4.08 -5.59
C ARG A 235 -10.69 3.59 -7.03
N VAL A 236 -11.83 3.29 -7.65
CA VAL A 236 -11.92 3.04 -9.09
C VAL A 236 -12.92 4.04 -9.66
N THR A 237 -12.45 4.97 -10.49
CA THR A 237 -13.31 5.97 -11.12
C THR A 237 -13.85 5.46 -12.44
N PRO A 238 -14.99 5.98 -12.93
CA PRO A 238 -15.51 5.58 -14.22
C PRO A 238 -14.58 6.04 -15.35
N PHE A 239 -14.46 5.24 -16.39
CA PHE A 239 -13.65 5.57 -17.56
C PHE A 239 -14.20 6.84 -18.26
N SER A 240 -13.30 7.71 -18.70
CA SER A 240 -13.62 8.92 -19.45
C SER A 240 -12.41 9.33 -20.28
N ASN A 241 -12.65 9.75 -21.53
CA ASN A 241 -11.62 10.38 -22.35
C ASN A 241 -11.11 11.71 -21.74
N ASN A 242 -11.89 12.32 -20.84
CA ASN A 242 -11.47 13.46 -20.06
C ASN A 242 -11.24 13.02 -18.60
N ILE A 243 -9.97 12.94 -18.21
CA ILE A 243 -9.51 12.51 -16.88
C ILE A 243 -10.08 13.43 -15.80
N ALA A 244 -10.05 14.76 -16.01
CA ALA A 244 -10.57 15.71 -15.02
C ALA A 244 -12.07 15.49 -14.75
N ARG A 245 -12.86 15.15 -15.77
CA ARG A 245 -14.28 14.80 -15.60
C ARG A 245 -14.48 13.44 -14.93
N SER A 246 -13.60 12.45 -15.16
CA SER A 246 -13.65 11.16 -14.44
C SER A 246 -13.43 11.35 -12.94
N LEU A 247 -12.45 12.18 -12.57
CA LEU A 247 -12.12 12.46 -11.17
C LEU A 247 -13.24 13.16 -10.38
N LEU A 248 -14.21 13.77 -11.07
CA LEU A 248 -15.38 14.41 -10.47
C LEU A 248 -16.58 13.47 -10.35
N LYS A 249 -16.55 12.29 -10.98
CA LYS A 249 -17.63 11.31 -10.91
C LYS A 249 -17.48 10.45 -9.64
N GLU A 250 -18.59 9.86 -9.23
CA GLU A 250 -18.66 8.97 -8.07
C GLU A 250 -17.74 7.76 -8.30
N PRO A 251 -16.73 7.54 -7.44
CA PRO A 251 -15.89 6.36 -7.55
C PRO A 251 -16.60 5.14 -6.94
N LYS A 252 -16.22 3.95 -7.39
CA LYS A 252 -16.40 2.73 -6.62
C LYS A 252 -15.25 2.57 -5.62
N ILE A 253 -15.57 2.07 -4.43
CA ILE A 253 -14.61 1.85 -3.36
C ILE A 253 -14.43 0.35 -3.13
N TYR A 254 -13.18 -0.07 -2.97
CA TYR A 254 -12.79 -1.45 -2.67
C TYR A 254 -11.76 -1.47 -1.54
N PHE A 255 -11.67 -2.59 -0.83
CA PHE A 255 -10.75 -2.81 0.28
C PHE A 255 -9.57 -3.68 -0.14
N PHE A 256 -8.37 -3.39 0.36
CA PHE A 256 -7.20 -4.24 0.12
C PHE A 256 -7.29 -5.61 0.81
N ASP A 257 -8.13 -5.74 1.85
CA ASP A 257 -8.48 -7.02 2.47
C ASP A 257 -9.96 -7.34 2.19
N THR A 258 -10.22 -8.36 1.36
CA THR A 258 -11.57 -8.86 1.09
C THR A 258 -12.33 -9.28 2.36
N GLY A 259 -11.62 -9.71 3.41
CA GLY A 259 -12.24 -10.06 4.68
C GLY A 259 -12.81 -8.87 5.46
N LEU A 260 -12.53 -7.63 5.05
CA LEU A 260 -13.17 -6.43 5.59
C LEU A 260 -14.51 -6.12 4.91
N VAL A 261 -14.88 -6.79 3.83
CA VAL A 261 -16.12 -6.51 3.10
C VAL A 261 -17.33 -7.08 3.83
N ASN A 262 -18.28 -6.19 4.18
CA ASN A 262 -19.56 -6.53 4.79
C ASN A 262 -20.66 -6.53 3.71
N GLY A 263 -20.56 -7.48 2.79
CA GLY A 263 -21.53 -7.68 1.71
C GLY A 263 -21.77 -9.17 1.48
N ASP A 264 -22.56 -9.47 0.44
CA ASP A 264 -22.78 -10.85 0.00
C ASP A 264 -21.54 -11.46 -0.68
N GLY A 265 -21.67 -12.70 -1.14
CA GLY A 265 -20.60 -13.38 -1.87
C GLY A 265 -20.19 -12.66 -3.16
N GLY A 266 -21.13 -11.98 -3.83
CA GLY A 266 -20.88 -11.20 -5.04
C GLY A 266 -19.99 -10.00 -4.76
N ALA A 267 -20.32 -9.18 -3.76
CA ALA A 267 -19.53 -8.02 -3.36
C ALA A 267 -18.11 -8.40 -2.92
N ARG A 268 -17.96 -9.52 -2.19
CA ARG A 268 -16.65 -10.06 -1.78
C ARG A 268 -15.84 -10.52 -2.98
N PHE A 269 -16.47 -11.22 -3.91
CA PHE A 269 -15.81 -11.70 -5.12
C PHE A 269 -15.38 -10.55 -6.02
N GLU A 270 -16.23 -9.55 -6.26
CA GLU A 270 -15.88 -8.35 -7.01
C GLU A 270 -14.69 -7.62 -6.37
N ASN A 271 -14.69 -7.43 -5.04
CA ASN A 271 -13.57 -6.84 -4.33
C ASN A 271 -12.26 -7.60 -4.54
N PHE A 272 -12.32 -8.93 -4.43
CA PHE A 272 -11.16 -9.79 -4.65
C PHE A 272 -10.61 -9.65 -6.08
N ILE A 273 -11.48 -9.62 -7.08
CA ILE A 273 -11.08 -9.38 -8.48
C ILE A 273 -10.46 -7.99 -8.65
N ALA A 274 -11.07 -6.95 -8.06
CA ALA A 274 -10.53 -5.59 -8.08
C ALA A 274 -9.11 -5.53 -7.47
N CYS A 275 -8.84 -6.23 -6.36
CA CYS A 275 -7.50 -6.34 -5.79
C CYS A 275 -6.51 -7.02 -6.75
N CYS A 276 -6.93 -8.10 -7.42
CA CYS A 276 -6.09 -8.81 -8.38
C CYS A 276 -5.74 -7.94 -9.59
N LEU A 277 -6.74 -7.22 -10.15
CA LEU A 277 -6.55 -6.30 -11.26
C LEU A 277 -5.64 -5.13 -10.89
N LEU A 278 -5.86 -4.51 -9.72
CA LEU A 278 -5.02 -3.42 -9.25
C LEU A 278 -3.57 -3.87 -9.08
N LYS A 279 -3.34 -5.05 -8.50
CA LYS A 279 -2.01 -5.61 -8.35
C LYS A 279 -1.35 -5.92 -9.70
N HIS A 280 -2.12 -6.42 -10.67
CA HIS A 280 -1.61 -6.62 -12.02
C HIS A 280 -1.15 -5.29 -12.64
N ILE A 281 -1.96 -4.24 -12.52
CA ILE A 281 -1.64 -2.89 -12.98
C ILE A 281 -0.38 -2.35 -12.29
N PHE A 282 -0.23 -2.53 -10.98
CA PHE A 282 1.01 -2.17 -10.29
C PHE A 282 2.22 -2.92 -10.83
N GLY A 283 2.09 -4.21 -11.15
CA GLY A 283 3.17 -4.96 -11.82
C GLY A 283 3.52 -4.41 -13.20
N LYS A 284 2.52 -4.00 -13.99
CA LYS A 284 2.72 -3.36 -15.29
C LYS A 284 3.45 -2.02 -15.17
N ILE A 285 3.07 -1.20 -14.20
CA ILE A 285 3.70 0.11 -13.97
C ILE A 285 5.12 -0.08 -13.40
N ASP A 286 5.27 -0.84 -12.33
CA ASP A 286 6.50 -0.88 -11.54
C ASP A 286 7.60 -1.70 -12.23
N TYR A 287 7.24 -2.75 -12.99
CA TYR A 287 8.23 -3.66 -13.60
C TYR A 287 8.42 -3.43 -15.10
N GLN A 288 7.40 -2.89 -15.78
CA GLN A 288 7.38 -2.75 -17.24
C GLN A 288 7.26 -1.27 -17.69
N ALA A 289 7.09 -0.33 -16.75
CA ALA A 289 6.90 1.09 -17.04
C ALA A 289 5.72 1.39 -17.97
N GLU A 290 4.69 0.54 -17.94
CA GLU A 290 3.47 0.71 -18.73
C GLU A 290 2.42 1.48 -17.92
N ALA A 291 2.02 2.66 -18.41
CA ALA A 291 1.09 3.55 -17.72
C ALA A 291 -0.37 3.08 -17.84
N TYR A 292 -0.76 2.14 -16.98
CA TYR A 292 -2.14 1.65 -16.86
C TYR A 292 -2.89 2.30 -15.69
N SER A 293 -4.22 2.35 -15.80
CA SER A 293 -5.12 2.76 -14.73
C SER A 293 -6.35 1.84 -14.69
N LEU A 294 -6.91 1.65 -13.50
CA LEU A 294 -8.11 0.85 -13.30
C LEU A 294 -9.34 1.76 -13.33
N HIS A 295 -10.29 1.44 -14.20
CA HIS A 295 -11.55 2.17 -14.34
C HIS A 295 -12.71 1.20 -14.56
N TYR A 296 -13.90 1.56 -14.09
CA TYR A 296 -15.13 0.84 -14.43
C TYR A 296 -15.86 1.54 -15.59
N LEU A 297 -16.68 0.79 -16.33
CA LEU A 297 -17.44 1.33 -17.46
C LEU A 297 -18.82 1.78 -17.02
N GLN A 298 -19.27 2.91 -17.58
CA GLN A 298 -20.58 3.47 -17.29
C GLN A 298 -21.20 3.98 -18.59
N THR A 299 -22.47 3.65 -18.82
CA THR A 299 -23.27 4.17 -19.94
C THR A 299 -23.50 5.68 -19.79
N LYS A 300 -23.96 6.32 -20.88
CA LYS A 300 -24.36 7.75 -20.86
C LYS A 300 -25.48 8.03 -19.85
N GLU A 301 -26.31 7.03 -19.56
CA GLU A 301 -27.43 7.10 -18.62
C GLU A 301 -27.01 6.80 -17.17
N LYS A 302 -25.71 6.69 -16.90
CA LYS A 302 -25.11 6.34 -15.61
C LYS A 302 -25.33 4.89 -15.14
N ASN A 303 -25.96 4.04 -15.95
CA ASN A 303 -26.02 2.60 -15.68
C ASN A 303 -24.63 1.99 -15.87
N GLU A 304 -24.27 1.04 -15.02
CA GLU A 304 -23.07 0.24 -15.19
C GLU A 304 -23.18 -0.68 -16.40
N VAL A 305 -22.04 -0.97 -17.03
CA VAL A 305 -21.95 -2.01 -18.07
C VAL A 305 -21.17 -3.16 -17.44
N ASP A 306 -21.89 -4.26 -17.16
CA ASP A 306 -21.30 -5.52 -16.69
C ASP A 306 -20.41 -6.18 -17.76
#